data_AF-A0A369T415-F1
#
_entry.id   AF-A0A369T415-F1
#
_cell.length_a   1.000
_cell.length_b   1.000
_cell.length_c   1.000
_cell.angle_alpha   90.00
_cell.angle_beta   90.00
_cell.angle_gamma   90.00
#
_symmetry.space_group_name_H-M   'P 1'
#
loop_
_entity.id
_entity.type
_entity.pdbx_description
1 polymer ?
#
loop_
_entity_poly.entity_id
_entity_poly.type
_entity_poly.pdbx_seq_one_letter_code
_entity_poly.pdbx_strand_id
1 'polypeptide(L)'
;MWRSHLAGVDLSVVRKSSIAFIEGCIRLERIPRGDLVKFLSSFDLVIVDAPLSRARDGVYRDFERVLLARGFRLLPLNMGSMIKLTELGCELRRELEGLGVTLYETHPKTARAIMGLSESELVALMSKYSFCPGPKSRDDVDALTCLAVGMLHVRGLTEVIEGSEGLFLLPLPHSRP
;
A
#
# COMPACT_ATOMS: atom_id res chain seq x y z
N MET A 1 -22.03 -6.23 1.33
CA MET A 1 -21.66 -6.10 -0.09
C MET A 1 -20.71 -4.92 -0.17
N TRP A 2 -19.44 -5.15 -0.48
CA TRP A 2 -18.41 -4.09 -0.52
C TRP A 2 -18.78 -3.11 -1.64
N ARG A 3 -19.01 -1.85 -1.30
CA ARG A 3 -19.44 -0.79 -2.23
C ARG A 3 -18.29 0.10 -2.71
N SER A 4 -17.11 -0.02 -2.12
CA SER A 4 -15.92 0.74 -2.50
C SER A 4 -15.02 -0.11 -3.39
N HIS A 5 -14.67 0.41 -4.57
CA HIS A 5 -13.60 -0.15 -5.39
C HIS A 5 -12.27 0.19 -4.74
N LEU A 6 -11.63 -0.83 -4.16
CA LEU A 6 -10.38 -0.72 -3.42
C LEU A 6 -9.24 -1.40 -4.19
N ALA A 7 -8.07 -0.76 -4.22
CA ALA A 7 -6.82 -1.36 -4.71
C ALA A 7 -5.68 -1.25 -3.69
N GLY A 8 -4.80 -2.25 -3.69
CA GLY A 8 -3.50 -2.23 -3.03
C GLY A 8 -2.38 -2.25 -4.05
N VAL A 9 -1.33 -1.45 -3.84
CA VAL A 9 -0.27 -1.22 -4.84
C VAL A 9 1.11 -1.44 -4.23
N ASP A 10 1.90 -2.34 -4.82
CA ASP A 10 3.36 -2.37 -4.69
C ASP A 10 3.95 -1.50 -5.82
N LEU A 11 4.36 -0.27 -5.48
CA LEU A 11 4.78 0.72 -6.46
C LEU A 11 6.25 0.51 -6.85
N SER A 12 6.55 0.53 -8.14
CA SER A 12 7.91 0.35 -8.63
C SER A 12 8.33 1.39 -9.67
N VAL A 13 9.57 1.87 -9.54
CA VAL A 13 10.22 2.77 -10.50
C VAL A 13 10.88 1.99 -11.66
N VAL A 14 11.31 0.75 -11.41
CA VAL A 14 12.15 -0.03 -12.34
C VAL A 14 11.33 -1.05 -13.13
N ARG A 15 10.41 -1.74 -12.45
CA ARG A 15 9.56 -2.78 -13.03
C ARG A 15 8.11 -2.31 -13.08
N LYS A 16 7.23 -3.12 -13.66
CA LYS A 16 5.79 -2.89 -13.57
C LYS A 16 5.35 -3.00 -12.10
N SER A 17 4.53 -2.06 -11.65
CA SER A 17 3.97 -2.08 -10.30
C SER A 17 2.95 -3.21 -10.19
N SER A 18 2.89 -3.88 -9.04
CA SER A 18 1.86 -4.89 -8.78
C SER A 18 0.65 -4.23 -8.14
N ILE A 19 -0.54 -4.58 -8.61
CA ILE A 19 -1.81 -4.02 -8.12
C ILE A 19 -2.75 -5.18 -7.79
N ALA A 20 -3.25 -5.21 -6.55
CA ALA A 20 -4.23 -6.16 -6.06
C ALA A 20 -5.57 -5.48 -5.85
N PHE A 21 -6.66 -6.06 -6.35
CA PHE A 21 -8.02 -5.54 -6.16
C PHE A 21 -9.06 -6.66 -6.24
N ILE A 22 -10.31 -6.39 -5.83
CA ILE A 22 -11.40 -7.36 -5.87
C ILE A 22 -12.41 -7.00 -6.96
N GLU A 23 -12.61 -7.92 -7.90
CA GLU A 23 -13.64 -7.87 -8.94
C GLU A 23 -14.24 -9.27 -9.11
N GLY A 24 -15.20 -9.62 -8.25
CA GLY A 24 -15.72 -10.99 -8.09
C GLY A 24 -14.74 -11.94 -7.38
N CYS A 25 -13.45 -11.86 -7.73
CA CYS A 25 -12.32 -12.50 -7.07
C CYS A 25 -11.15 -11.50 -6.93
N ILE A 26 -10.14 -11.86 -6.14
CA ILE A 26 -8.90 -11.08 -6.11
C ILE A 26 -8.16 -11.22 -7.43
N ARG A 27 -7.90 -10.07 -8.06
CA ARG A 27 -7.06 -9.92 -9.26
C ARG A 27 -5.72 -9.31 -8.89
N LEU A 28 -4.70 -9.73 -9.62
CA LEU A 28 -3.34 -9.21 -9.52
C LEU A 28 -2.86 -8.83 -10.90
N GLU A 29 -2.59 -7.54 -11.08
CA GLU A 29 -2.16 -6.98 -12.35
C GLU A 29 -0.80 -6.29 -12.25
N ARG A 30 -0.04 -6.36 -13.35
CA ARG A 30 1.27 -5.72 -13.48
C ARG A 30 1.18 -4.56 -14.44
N ILE A 31 1.14 -3.35 -13.90
CA ILE A 31 0.87 -2.13 -14.66
C ILE A 31 2.18 -1.33 -14.84
N PRO A 32 2.57 -0.96 -16.07
CA PRO A 32 3.70 -0.09 -16.30
C PRO A 32 3.41 1.34 -15.83
N ARG A 33 4.46 2.09 -15.47
CA ARG A 33 4.33 3.46 -14.92
C ARG A 33 3.37 4.36 -15.72
N GLY A 34 3.47 4.36 -17.05
CA GLY A 34 2.67 5.25 -17.91
C GLY A 34 1.16 4.98 -17.88
N ASP A 35 0.74 3.80 -17.42
CA ASP A 35 -0.68 3.41 -17.36
C ASP A 35 -1.24 3.45 -15.93
N LEU A 36 -0.42 3.73 -14.91
CA LEU A 36 -0.83 3.64 -13.50
C LEU A 36 -2.00 4.56 -13.17
N VAL A 37 -1.90 5.83 -13.55
CA VAL A 37 -2.92 6.83 -13.22
C VAL A 37 -4.25 6.48 -13.90
N LYS A 38 -4.20 6.12 -15.19
CA LYS A 38 -5.37 5.67 -15.94
C LYS A 38 -6.03 4.47 -15.27
N PHE A 39 -5.23 3.46 -14.89
CA PHE A 39 -5.75 2.25 -14.25
C PHE A 39 -6.35 2.55 -12.86
N LEU A 40 -5.61 3.24 -12.01
CA LEU A 40 -5.98 3.50 -10.62
C LEU A 40 -7.11 4.54 -10.47
N SER A 41 -7.35 5.38 -11.49
CA SER A 41 -8.48 6.33 -11.50
C SER A 41 -9.86 5.69 -11.46
N SER A 42 -9.96 4.37 -11.68
CA SER A 42 -11.21 3.61 -11.60
C SER A 42 -11.58 3.15 -10.18
N PHE A 43 -10.69 3.36 -9.20
CA PHE A 43 -10.87 2.98 -7.80
C PHE A 43 -11.22 4.19 -6.93
N ASP A 44 -11.98 3.97 -5.87
CA ASP A 44 -12.33 5.02 -4.90
C ASP A 44 -11.21 5.21 -3.86
N LEU A 45 -10.54 4.11 -3.51
CA LEU A 45 -9.53 4.03 -2.46
C LEU A 45 -8.34 3.20 -2.92
N VAL A 46 -7.13 3.74 -2.74
CA VAL A 46 -5.88 3.06 -3.12
C VAL A 46 -4.89 3.11 -1.95
N ILE A 47 -4.39 1.94 -1.55
CA ILE A 47 -3.34 1.81 -0.53
C ILE A 47 -2.01 1.52 -1.24
N VAL A 48 -0.99 2.33 -0.97
CA VAL A 48 0.28 2.30 -1.73
C VAL A 48 1.46 1.96 -0.82
N ASP A 49 2.29 1.00 -1.24
CA ASP A 49 3.64 0.78 -0.71
C ASP A 49 4.63 1.74 -1.39
N ALA A 50 4.56 3.00 -0.98
CA ALA A 50 5.54 4.02 -1.32
C ALA A 50 5.30 5.30 -0.50
N PRO A 51 6.36 6.07 -0.22
CA PRO A 51 6.21 7.43 0.29
C PRO A 51 5.35 8.28 -0.64
N LEU A 52 4.21 8.77 -0.13
CA LEU A 52 3.31 9.67 -0.87
C LEU A 52 3.61 11.16 -0.61
N SER A 53 4.72 11.45 0.06
CA SER A 53 5.18 12.78 0.40
C SER A 53 6.70 12.76 0.68
N ARG A 54 7.36 13.90 0.46
CA ARG A 54 8.78 14.07 0.77
C ARG A 54 8.97 14.35 2.27
N ALA A 55 10.11 13.94 2.82
CA ALA A 55 10.54 14.43 4.14
C ALA A 55 10.71 15.95 4.09
N ARG A 56 10.12 16.65 5.08
CA ARG A 56 10.34 18.09 5.24
C ARG A 56 11.74 18.38 5.75
N ASP A 57 12.17 17.59 6.74
CA ASP A 57 13.47 17.72 7.39
C ASP A 57 14.17 16.36 7.58
N GLY A 58 15.45 16.30 7.20
CA GLY A 58 16.28 15.11 7.37
C GLY A 58 15.92 13.96 6.42
N VAL A 59 16.07 12.72 6.90
CA VAL A 59 15.97 11.49 6.06
C VAL A 59 14.71 10.67 6.31
N TYR A 60 13.88 11.09 7.27
CA TYR A 60 12.69 10.39 7.74
C TYR A 60 11.57 11.40 8.01
N ARG A 61 10.34 11.09 7.60
CA ARG A 61 9.12 11.80 7.99
C ARG A 61 8.68 11.39 9.39
N ASP A 62 7.62 12.02 9.88
CA ASP A 62 6.99 11.67 11.16
C ASP A 62 6.62 10.18 11.22
N PHE A 63 6.10 9.61 10.13
CA PHE A 63 5.70 8.19 10.06
C PHE A 63 6.89 7.25 10.27
N GLU A 64 7.98 7.46 9.53
CA GLU A 64 9.17 6.62 9.65
C GLU A 64 9.75 6.69 11.07
N ARG A 65 9.76 7.87 11.70
CA ARG A 65 10.24 8.03 13.08
C ARG A 65 9.39 7.24 14.07
N VAL A 66 8.07 7.30 13.94
CA VAL A 66 7.14 6.51 14.79
C VAL A 66 7.37 5.02 14.59
N LEU A 67 7.49 4.55 13.34
CA LEU A 67 7.70 3.15 13.00
C LEU A 67 9.06 2.63 13.49
N LEU A 68 10.13 3.42 13.34
CA LEU A 68 11.46 3.10 13.85
C LEU A 68 11.47 3.03 15.38
N ALA A 69 10.79 3.94 16.07
CA ALA A 69 10.63 3.92 17.52
C ALA A 69 9.86 2.68 18.02
N ARG A 70 8.94 2.15 17.20
CA ARG A 70 8.25 0.87 17.44
C ARG A 70 9.10 -0.37 17.07
N GLY A 71 10.34 -0.18 16.66
CA GLY A 71 11.28 -1.28 16.36
C GLY A 71 11.18 -1.84 14.94
N PHE A 72 10.40 -1.22 14.04
CA PHE A 72 10.35 -1.61 12.64
C PHE A 72 11.58 -1.11 11.87
N ARG A 73 11.88 -1.75 10.75
CA ARG A 73 13.02 -1.39 9.89
C ARG A 73 12.52 -0.77 8.60
N LEU A 74 13.00 0.44 8.31
CA LEU A 74 12.65 1.22 7.13
C LEU A 74 13.93 1.74 6.47
N LEU A 75 13.85 1.99 5.16
CA LEU A 75 14.94 2.58 4.41
C LEU A 75 14.91 4.12 4.56
N PRO A 76 16.06 4.78 4.76
CA PRO A 76 16.14 6.24 4.69
C PRO A 76 15.63 6.81 3.37
N LEU A 77 14.81 7.86 3.42
CA LEU A 77 14.21 8.46 2.23
C LEU A 77 15.23 9.18 1.33
N ASN A 78 16.41 9.51 1.86
CA ASN A 78 17.51 10.10 1.08
C ASN A 78 18.34 9.05 0.31
N MET A 79 18.02 7.76 0.41
CA MET A 79 18.63 6.75 -0.46
C MET A 79 18.19 6.97 -1.91
N GLY A 80 19.10 6.86 -2.87
CA GLY A 80 18.81 7.17 -4.29
C GLY A 80 17.63 6.42 -4.89
N SER A 81 17.38 5.17 -4.46
CA SER A 81 16.18 4.41 -4.84
C SER A 81 14.90 4.98 -4.21
N MET A 82 14.97 5.36 -2.93
CA MET A 82 13.84 5.93 -2.19
C MET A 82 13.48 7.33 -2.68
N ILE A 83 14.46 8.15 -3.09
CA ILE A 83 14.20 9.46 -3.70
C ILE A 83 13.31 9.30 -4.93
N LYS A 84 13.70 8.44 -5.87
CA LYS A 84 12.92 8.20 -7.10
C LYS A 84 11.54 7.61 -6.81
N LEU A 85 11.45 6.70 -5.85
CA LEU A 85 10.17 6.10 -5.44
C LEU A 85 9.25 7.15 -4.81
N THR A 86 9.80 8.02 -3.95
CA THR A 86 9.07 9.12 -3.31
C THR A 86 8.58 10.13 -4.34
N GLU A 87 9.40 10.47 -5.33
CA GLU A 87 8.99 11.36 -6.42
C GLU A 87 7.81 10.78 -7.21
N LEU A 88 7.89 9.50 -7.56
CA LEU A 88 6.79 8.79 -8.23
C LEU A 88 5.53 8.74 -7.36
N GLY A 89 5.67 8.45 -6.05
CA GLY A 89 4.54 8.43 -5.12
C GLY A 89 3.87 9.80 -4.98
N CYS A 90 4.64 10.88 -4.92
CA CYS A 90 4.13 12.25 -4.88
C CYS A 90 3.38 12.62 -6.18
N GLU A 91 3.94 12.26 -7.34
CA GLU A 91 3.32 12.46 -8.65
C GLU A 91 1.98 11.71 -8.72
N LEU A 92 1.99 10.42 -8.36
CA LEU A 92 0.82 9.56 -8.36
C LEU A 92 -0.29 10.08 -7.44
N ARG A 93 0.07 10.52 -6.23
CA ARG A 93 -0.87 11.14 -5.28
C ARG A 93 -1.54 12.36 -5.88
N ARG A 94 -0.76 13.32 -6.37
CA ARG A 94 -1.27 14.56 -6.93
C ARG A 94 -2.25 14.30 -8.07
N GLU A 95 -1.94 13.36 -8.96
CA GLU A 95 -2.77 13.08 -10.13
C GLU A 95 -4.05 12.33 -9.76
N LEU A 96 -3.96 11.31 -8.89
CA LEU A 96 -5.12 10.51 -8.50
C LEU A 96 -6.06 11.26 -7.53
N GLU A 97 -5.53 12.01 -6.55
CA GLU A 97 -6.36 12.85 -5.69
C GLU A 97 -7.08 13.95 -6.50
N GLY A 98 -6.42 14.48 -7.54
CA GLY A 98 -7.05 15.42 -8.49
C GLY A 98 -8.19 14.81 -9.32
N LEU A 99 -8.26 13.49 -9.42
CA LEU A 99 -9.34 12.73 -10.06
C LEU A 99 -10.38 12.20 -9.04
N GLY A 100 -10.25 12.57 -7.77
CA GLY A 100 -11.19 12.16 -6.71
C GLY A 100 -10.88 10.83 -6.04
N VAL A 101 -9.73 10.21 -6.33
CA VAL A 101 -9.29 8.97 -5.68
C VAL A 101 -8.68 9.27 -4.32
N THR A 102 -9.09 8.54 -3.29
CA THR A 102 -8.47 8.64 -1.96
C THR A 102 -7.24 7.75 -1.89
N LEU A 103 -6.10 8.30 -1.46
CA LEU A 103 -4.84 7.55 -1.32
C LEU A 103 -4.36 7.52 0.12
N TYR A 104 -3.87 6.35 0.54
CA TYR A 104 -3.11 6.20 1.77
C TYR A 104 -1.84 5.41 1.56
N GLU A 105 -0.86 5.67 2.41
CA GLU A 105 0.40 4.95 2.45
C GLU A 105 0.35 3.79 3.47
N THR A 106 1.00 2.69 3.16
CA THR A 106 1.36 1.66 4.14
C THR A 106 2.72 1.05 3.81
N HIS A 107 3.24 0.19 4.69
CA HIS A 107 4.46 -0.57 4.45
C HIS A 107 4.19 -2.07 4.67
N PRO A 108 4.12 -2.90 3.62
CA PRO A 108 3.66 -4.29 3.68
C PRO A 108 4.37 -5.14 4.74
N LYS A 109 5.69 -5.01 4.84
CA LYS A 109 6.48 -5.76 5.82
C LYS A 109 6.08 -5.39 7.25
N THR A 110 5.85 -4.10 7.54
CA THR A 110 5.40 -3.67 8.86
C THR A 110 3.95 -4.11 9.11
N ALA A 111 3.06 -3.95 8.12
CA ALA A 111 1.66 -4.36 8.23
C ALA A 111 1.53 -5.85 8.55
N ARG A 112 2.25 -6.72 7.81
CA ARG A 112 2.30 -8.17 8.08
C ARG A 112 2.83 -8.49 9.48
N ALA A 113 3.88 -7.81 9.92
CA ALA A 113 4.43 -7.99 11.26
C ALA A 113 3.41 -7.64 12.36
N ILE A 114 2.65 -6.55 12.21
CA ILE A 114 1.61 -6.15 13.17
C ILE A 114 0.42 -7.11 13.17
N MET A 115 0.00 -7.59 12.00
CA MET A 115 -1.04 -8.62 11.90
C MET A 115 -0.56 -9.98 12.47
N GLY A 116 0.76 -10.17 12.63
CA GLY A 116 1.34 -11.45 13.02
C GLY A 116 1.19 -12.51 11.93
N LEU A 117 1.33 -12.12 10.67
CA LEU A 117 1.15 -12.99 9.51
C LEU A 117 2.44 -13.07 8.68
N SER A 118 2.81 -14.29 8.31
CA SER A 118 3.73 -14.53 7.21
C SER A 118 3.09 -14.26 5.84
N GLU A 119 3.90 -14.22 4.79
CA GLU A 119 3.42 -14.07 3.41
C GLU A 119 2.45 -15.20 3.01
N SER A 120 2.76 -16.45 3.35
CA SER A 120 1.90 -17.60 3.04
C SER A 120 0.59 -17.60 3.83
N GLU A 121 0.63 -17.20 5.11
CA GLU A 121 -0.59 -17.08 5.93
C GLU A 121 -1.51 -15.99 5.40
N LEU A 122 -0.96 -14.84 4.99
CA LEU A 122 -1.75 -13.79 4.34
C LEU A 122 -2.40 -14.31 3.05
N VAL A 123 -1.65 -14.98 2.18
CA VAL A 123 -2.19 -15.55 0.93
C VAL A 123 -3.30 -16.57 1.23
N ALA A 124 -3.08 -17.45 2.21
CA ALA A 124 -4.07 -18.43 2.63
C ALA A 124 -5.35 -17.77 3.16
N LEU A 125 -5.24 -16.73 3.99
CA LEU A 125 -6.40 -15.98 4.51
C LEU A 125 -7.16 -15.27 3.38
N MET A 126 -6.44 -14.65 2.45
CA MET A 126 -7.03 -13.92 1.33
C MET A 126 -7.68 -14.86 0.30
N SER A 127 -7.30 -16.13 0.26
CA SER A 127 -7.90 -17.13 -0.63
C SER A 127 -9.41 -17.33 -0.45
N LYS A 128 -9.98 -16.92 0.70
CA LYS A 128 -11.44 -16.92 0.93
C LYS A 128 -12.21 -16.02 -0.04
N TYR A 129 -11.54 -15.05 -0.66
CA TYR A 129 -12.08 -14.19 -1.70
C TYR A 129 -11.83 -14.72 -3.12
N SER A 130 -11.22 -15.91 -3.24
CA SER A 130 -10.75 -16.52 -4.50
C SER A 130 -9.69 -15.68 -5.23
N PHE A 131 -8.85 -16.32 -6.03
CA PHE A 131 -7.85 -15.64 -6.85
C PHE A 131 -8.04 -15.90 -8.34
N CYS A 132 -7.76 -14.90 -9.17
CA CYS A 132 -7.89 -14.97 -10.63
C CYS A 132 -6.75 -14.24 -11.37
N PRO A 133 -5.54 -14.82 -11.52
CA PRO A 133 -4.97 -15.98 -10.82
C PRO A 133 -4.34 -15.59 -9.47
N GLY A 134 -3.78 -16.57 -8.74
CA GLY A 134 -3.07 -16.33 -7.48
C GLY A 134 -1.75 -15.56 -7.61
N PRO A 135 -1.20 -15.05 -6.49
CA PRO A 135 0.09 -14.34 -6.46
C PRO A 135 1.24 -15.24 -6.90
N LYS A 136 2.16 -14.67 -7.69
CA LYS A 136 3.29 -15.41 -8.28
C LYS A 136 4.65 -14.92 -7.82
N SER A 137 4.68 -13.87 -7.01
CA SER A 137 5.89 -13.16 -6.64
C SER A 137 5.70 -12.37 -5.34
N ARG A 138 6.81 -11.93 -4.77
CA ARG A 138 6.79 -11.12 -3.55
C ARG A 138 6.07 -9.79 -3.72
N ASP A 139 6.31 -9.08 -4.82
CA ASP A 139 5.58 -7.85 -5.17
C ASP A 139 4.06 -8.05 -5.19
N ASP A 140 3.58 -9.20 -5.70
CA ASP A 140 2.14 -9.50 -5.69
C ASP A 140 1.61 -9.69 -4.27
N VAL A 141 2.41 -10.29 -3.39
CA VAL A 141 2.07 -10.44 -1.96
C VAL A 141 2.14 -9.09 -1.25
N ASP A 142 3.06 -8.21 -1.60
CA ASP A 142 3.17 -6.84 -1.09
C ASP A 142 1.96 -5.99 -1.52
N ALA A 143 1.53 -6.07 -2.78
CA ALA A 143 0.28 -5.46 -3.27
C ALA A 143 -0.96 -6.06 -2.58
N LEU A 144 -1.01 -7.39 -2.42
CA LEU A 144 -2.08 -8.08 -1.69
C LEU A 144 -2.14 -7.66 -0.22
N THR A 145 -0.98 -7.37 0.39
CA THR A 145 -0.91 -6.83 1.76
C THR A 145 -1.51 -5.43 1.80
N CYS A 146 -1.20 -4.56 0.83
CA CYS A 146 -1.80 -3.24 0.74
C CYS A 146 -3.33 -3.32 0.59
N LEU A 147 -3.83 -4.26 -0.23
CA LEU A 147 -5.27 -4.52 -0.36
C LEU A 147 -5.88 -4.95 0.98
N ALA A 148 -5.23 -5.89 1.68
CA ALA A 148 -5.66 -6.33 3.02
C ALA A 148 -5.72 -5.17 4.02
N VAL A 149 -4.74 -4.27 4.03
CA VAL A 149 -4.75 -3.06 4.87
C VAL A 149 -5.94 -2.16 4.52
N GLY A 150 -6.24 -1.95 3.24
CA GLY A 150 -7.41 -1.18 2.82
C GLY A 150 -8.73 -1.83 3.25
N MET A 151 -8.82 -3.16 3.19
CA MET A 151 -10.00 -3.89 3.66
C MET A 151 -10.20 -3.72 5.16
N LEU A 152 -9.13 -3.78 5.94
CA LEU A 152 -9.16 -3.51 7.37
C LEU A 152 -9.56 -2.06 7.65
N HIS A 153 -9.05 -1.11 6.86
CA HIS A 153 -9.36 0.32 7.00
C HIS A 153 -10.85 0.59 6.83
N VAL A 154 -11.47 0.07 5.77
CA VAL A 154 -12.93 0.20 5.52
C VAL A 154 -13.76 -0.40 6.66
N ARG A 155 -13.20 -1.38 7.39
CA ARG A 155 -13.84 -2.01 8.57
C ARG A 155 -13.53 -1.29 9.89
N GLY A 156 -12.78 -0.19 9.87
CA GLY A 156 -12.36 0.53 11.08
C GLY A 156 -11.30 -0.21 11.91
N LEU A 157 -10.55 -1.12 11.28
CA LEU A 157 -9.55 -1.98 11.93
C LEU A 157 -8.10 -1.55 11.64
N THR A 158 -7.89 -0.24 11.52
CA THR A 158 -6.57 0.36 11.32
C THR A 158 -6.32 1.50 12.30
N GLU A 159 -5.07 1.67 12.70
CA GLU A 159 -4.55 2.91 13.26
C GLU A 159 -4.12 3.83 12.10
N VAL A 160 -4.48 5.11 12.20
CA VAL A 160 -3.98 6.17 11.30
C VAL A 160 -2.89 6.93 12.04
N ILE A 161 -1.66 6.89 11.51
CA ILE A 161 -0.58 7.76 11.99
C ILE A 161 -0.69 9.07 11.20
N GLU A 162 -1.01 10.15 11.91
CA GLU A 162 -1.01 11.50 11.37
C GLU A 162 0.35 12.15 11.56
N GLY A 163 0.80 12.86 10.53
CA GLY A 163 2.07 13.57 10.53
C GLY A 163 1.98 14.79 9.63
N SER A 164 3.00 15.64 9.69
CA SER A 164 3.00 16.87 8.89
C SER A 164 2.97 16.59 7.38
N GLU A 165 3.34 15.40 6.94
CA GLU A 165 3.41 14.99 5.55
C GLU A 165 2.20 14.18 5.04
N GLY A 166 1.16 14.00 5.87
CA GLY A 166 -0.06 13.27 5.52
C GLY A 166 -0.45 12.18 6.51
N LEU A 167 -0.98 11.06 5.98
CA LEU A 167 -1.56 9.98 6.76
C LEU A 167 -0.94 8.64 6.35
N PHE A 168 -0.59 7.82 7.33
CA PHE A 168 -0.02 6.49 7.14
C PHE A 168 -0.86 5.44 7.86
N LEU A 169 -1.24 4.37 7.18
CA LEU A 169 -2.10 3.33 7.73
C LEU A 169 -1.32 2.14 8.27
N LEU A 170 -1.69 1.74 9.49
CA LEU A 170 -1.28 0.47 10.10
C LEU A 170 -2.51 -0.37 10.44
N PRO A 171 -2.50 -1.69 10.17
CA PRO A 171 -3.53 -2.57 10.70
C PRO A 171 -3.48 -2.60 12.24
N LEU A 172 -4.61 -2.85 12.90
CA LEU A 172 -4.59 -3.14 14.33
C LEU A 172 -3.93 -4.51 14.60
N PRO A 173 -3.27 -4.69 15.77
CA PRO A 173 -2.62 -5.95 16.12
C PRO A 173 -3.56 -7.16 15.96
N HIS A 174 -3.08 -8.21 15.31
CA HIS A 174 -3.81 -9.48 15.07
C HIS A 174 -5.13 -9.36 14.30
N SER A 175 -5.43 -8.20 13.69
CA SER A 175 -6.57 -8.04 12.80
C SER A 175 -6.40 -8.88 11.52
N ARG A 176 -7.52 -9.32 10.94
CA ARG A 176 -7.53 -10.18 9.74
C ARG A 176 -8.45 -9.61 8.65
N PRO A 177 -7.95 -9.45 7.42
CA PRO A 177 -8.78 -9.06 6.27
C PRO A 177 -9.86 -10.09 5.98
#